data_AF-A0A183EL55-F1
#
_entry.id   AF-A0A183EL55-F1
#
_cell.length_a   1.000
_cell.length_b   1.000
_cell.length_c   1.000
_cell.angle_alpha   90.00
_cell.angle_beta   90.00
_cell.angle_gamma   90.00
#
_symmetry.space_group_name_H-M   'P 1'
#
loop_
_entity.id
_entity.type
_entity.pdbx_description
1 polymer ?
#
loop_
_entity_poly.entity_id
_entity_poly.type
_entity_poly.pdbx_seq_one_letter_code
_entity_poly.pdbx_strand_id
1 'polypeptide(L)'
;MSIVFFLIFRGHQIVSLIYMEEFKRIAFTSPFRHDEASRFTGTLQGLALYVSAAYVILIFTIKLVMTRFKPFQLTTALNLWNTWLAVFSILGSFFTTVALFTEIKNHGLVGWCLLLHTPFCFCA
;
A
#
# COMPACT_ATOMS: atom_id res chain seq x y z
N MET A 1 5.43 -5.40 -31.59
CA MET A 1 4.84 -5.47 -30.23
C MET A 1 5.07 -4.16 -29.45
N SER A 2 5.02 -2.98 -30.09
CA SER A 2 5.64 -1.76 -29.52
C SER A 2 4.74 -0.52 -29.34
N ILE A 3 3.44 -0.56 -29.69
CA ILE A 3 2.56 0.62 -29.56
C ILE A 3 1.45 0.39 -28.52
N VAL A 4 0.85 -0.80 -28.49
CA VAL A 4 -0.20 -1.16 -27.52
C VAL A 4 0.35 -1.20 -26.09
N PHE A 5 1.54 -1.77 -25.87
CA PHE A 5 2.19 -1.78 -24.56
C PHE A 5 2.56 -0.37 -24.09
N PHE A 6 3.05 0.49 -24.99
CA PHE A 6 3.41 1.88 -24.68
C PHE A 6 2.19 2.76 -24.40
N LEU A 7 1.08 2.57 -25.12
CA LEU A 7 -0.19 3.28 -24.86
C LEU A 7 -0.86 2.82 -23.56
N ILE A 8 -0.81 1.52 -23.24
CA ILE A 8 -1.28 0.98 -21.96
C ILE A 8 -0.43 1.52 -20.81
N PHE A 9 0.89 1.61 -20.98
CA PHE A 9 1.79 2.15 -19.96
C PHE A 9 1.64 3.67 -19.77
N ARG A 10 1.42 4.43 -20.84
CA ARG A 10 1.14 5.86 -20.77
C ARG A 10 -0.23 6.17 -20.16
N GLY A 11 -1.27 5.42 -20.53
CA GLY A 11 -2.60 5.56 -19.91
C GLY A 11 -2.56 5.23 -18.42
N HIS A 12 -1.82 4.19 -18.03
CA HIS A 12 -1.61 3.80 -16.64
C HIS A 12 -0.89 4.88 -15.82
N GLN A 13 0.14 5.53 -16.36
CA GLN A 13 0.84 6.62 -15.67
C GLN A 13 -0.03 7.86 -15.47
N ILE A 14 -0.89 8.20 -16.44
CA ILE A 14 -1.80 9.35 -16.35
C ILE A 14 -2.91 9.12 -15.32
N VAL A 15 -3.53 7.94 -15.31
CA VAL A 15 -4.58 7.58 -14.33
C VAL A 15 -4.01 7.51 -12.91
N SER A 16 -2.81 6.93 -12.75
CA SER A 16 -2.14 6.85 -11.46
C SER A 16 -1.73 8.23 -10.92
N LEU A 17 -1.33 9.17 -11.80
CA LEU A 17 -1.06 10.56 -11.45
C LEU A 17 -2.31 11.32 -10.99
N ILE A 18 -3.41 11.22 -11.75
CA ILE A 18 -4.68 11.87 -11.39
C ILE A 18 -5.17 11.34 -10.04
N TYR A 19 -5.05 10.03 -9.81
CA TYR A 19 -5.44 9.42 -8.54
C TYR A 19 -4.60 9.92 -7.35
N MET A 20 -3.28 10.05 -7.51
CA MET A 20 -2.41 10.57 -6.44
C MET A 20 -2.71 12.03 -6.08
N GLU A 21 -3.08 12.85 -7.07
CA GLU A 21 -3.47 14.25 -6.83
C GLU A 21 -4.82 14.35 -6.11
N GLU A 22 -5.82 13.54 -6.51
CA GLU A 22 -7.10 13.44 -5.81
C GLU A 22 -6.93 12.93 -4.36
N PHE A 23 -6.08 11.93 -4.16
CA PHE A 23 -5.77 11.40 -2.83
C PHE A 23 -5.18 12.49 -1.92
N LYS A 24 -4.18 13.26 -2.41
CA LYS A 24 -3.61 14.38 -1.65
C LYS A 24 -4.66 15.41 -1.32
N ARG A 25 -5.53 15.76 -2.27
CA ARG A 25 -6.61 16.74 -2.03
C ARG A 25 -7.54 16.27 -0.92
N ILE A 26 -7.97 15.01 -0.94
CA ILE A 26 -8.90 14.45 0.05
C ILE A 26 -8.21 14.31 1.42
N ALA A 27 -6.94 13.87 1.45
CA ALA A 27 -6.19 13.67 2.69
C ALA A 27 -5.83 14.99 3.41
N PHE A 28 -5.59 16.07 2.65
CA PHE A 28 -5.21 17.37 3.21
C PHE A 28 -6.34 18.41 3.23
N THR A 29 -7.56 18.03 2.84
CA THR A 29 -8.74 18.90 3.00
C THR A 29 -9.18 18.91 4.46
N SER A 30 -9.18 20.11 5.06
CA SER A 30 -9.79 20.40 6.36
C SER A 30 -11.13 21.11 6.12
N PRO A 31 -12.28 20.63 6.63
CA PRO A 31 -12.49 19.42 7.44
C PRO A 31 -12.56 18.13 6.61
N PHE A 32 -12.07 17.02 7.18
CA PHE A 32 -12.11 15.69 6.55
C PHE A 32 -13.57 15.19 6.41
N ARG A 33 -14.03 14.99 5.17
CA ARG A 33 -15.38 14.52 4.87
C ARG A 33 -15.40 13.01 4.55
N HIS A 34 -15.91 12.21 5.47
CA HIS A 34 -15.95 10.75 5.36
C HIS A 34 -16.69 10.23 4.11
N ASP A 35 -17.81 10.85 3.74
CA ASP A 35 -18.62 10.41 2.57
C ASP A 35 -17.85 10.46 1.25
N GLU A 36 -16.91 11.40 1.13
CA GLU A 36 -16.12 11.63 -0.08
C GLU A 36 -14.96 10.63 -0.16
N ALA A 37 -14.35 10.32 0.99
CA ALA A 37 -13.30 9.31 1.10
C ALA A 37 -13.80 7.90 0.73
N SER A 38 -15.00 7.50 1.20
CA SER A 38 -15.54 6.18 0.88
C SER A 38 -15.85 6.00 -0.60
N ARG A 39 -16.33 7.04 -1.29
CA ARG A 39 -16.56 7.01 -2.75
C ARG A 39 -15.25 6.90 -3.54
N PHE A 40 -14.21 7.56 -3.06
CA PHE A 40 -12.88 7.49 -3.65
C PHE A 40 -12.26 6.09 -3.51
N THR A 41 -12.40 5.43 -2.35
CA THR A 41 -11.93 4.06 -2.13
C THR A 41 -12.57 3.05 -3.09
N GLY A 42 -13.87 3.20 -3.39
CA GLY A 42 -14.55 2.33 -4.36
C GLY A 42 -13.93 2.41 -5.77
N THR A 43 -13.47 3.59 -6.17
CA THR A 43 -12.77 3.79 -7.45
C THR A 43 -11.37 3.16 -7.46
N LEU A 44 -10.70 3.13 -6.31
CA LEU A 44 -9.36 2.54 -6.15
C LEU A 44 -9.34 1.03 -6.32
N GLN A 45 -10.43 0.35 -5.95
CA GLN A 45 -10.50 -1.11 -5.96
C GLN A 45 -10.24 -1.70 -7.35
N GLY A 46 -10.79 -1.08 -8.40
CA GLY A 46 -10.54 -1.50 -9.78
C GLY A 46 -9.07 -1.30 -10.20
N LEU A 47 -8.45 -0.20 -9.77
CA LEU A 47 -7.04 0.07 -10.03
C LEU A 47 -6.13 -0.90 -9.27
N ALA A 48 -6.44 -1.21 -8.01
CA ALA A 48 -5.71 -2.19 -7.21
C ALA A 48 -5.77 -3.61 -7.82
N LEU A 49 -6.93 -4.02 -8.33
CA LEU A 49 -7.07 -5.29 -9.06
C LEU A 49 -6.24 -5.30 -10.35
N TYR A 50 -6.22 -4.18 -11.08
CA TYR A 50 -5.42 -4.07 -12.29
C TYR A 50 -3.91 -4.14 -11.99
N VAL A 51 -3.43 -3.40 -10.99
CA VAL A 51 -2.01 -3.36 -10.59
C VAL A 51 -1.56 -4.72 -10.05
N SER A 52 -2.41 -5.41 -9.27
CA SER A 52 -2.09 -6.75 -8.76
C SER A 52 -2.02 -7.80 -9.88
N ALA A 53 -2.95 -7.78 -10.83
CA ALA A 53 -2.88 -8.65 -12.02
C ALA A 53 -1.63 -8.36 -12.86
N ALA A 54 -1.32 -7.08 -13.10
CA ALA A 54 -0.12 -6.66 -13.82
C ALA A 54 1.17 -7.12 -13.12
N TYR A 55 1.22 -7.05 -11.79
CA TYR A 55 2.35 -7.51 -10.98
C TYR A 55 2.61 -9.01 -11.15
N VAL A 56 1.56 -9.83 -11.12
CA VAL A 56 1.69 -11.28 -11.36
C VAL A 56 2.23 -11.57 -12.75
N ILE A 57 1.69 -10.92 -13.79
CA ILE A 57 2.15 -11.06 -15.18
C ILE A 57 3.62 -10.65 -15.30
N LEU A 58 4.01 -9.54 -14.66
CA LEU A 58 5.40 -9.05 -14.65
C LEU A 58 6.35 -10.09 -14.05
N ILE A 59 6.03 -10.69 -12.90
CA ILE A 59 6.85 -11.73 -12.25
C ILE A 59 7.05 -12.91 -13.19
N PHE A 60 5.97 -13.43 -13.80
CA PHE A 60 6.07 -14.56 -14.72
C PHE A 60 6.89 -14.23 -15.96
N THR A 61 6.74 -13.02 -16.49
CA THR A 61 7.51 -12.55 -17.65
C THR A 61 9.00 -12.48 -17.32
N ILE A 62 9.37 -11.87 -16.18
CA ILE A 62 10.77 -11.78 -15.74
C ILE A 62 11.34 -13.18 -15.50
N LYS A 63 10.57 -14.08 -14.86
CA LYS A 63 10.98 -15.47 -14.63
C LYS A 63 11.25 -16.22 -15.93
N LEU A 64 10.41 -16.03 -16.95
CA LEU A 64 10.58 -16.63 -18.27
C LEU A 64 11.85 -16.09 -18.96
N VAL A 65 12.09 -14.79 -18.91
CA VAL A 65 13.31 -14.18 -19.47
C VAL A 65 14.56 -14.69 -18.74
N MET A 66 14.51 -14.82 -17.41
CA MET A 66 15.63 -15.30 -16.59
C MET A 66 16.03 -16.76 -16.86
N THR A 67 15.20 -17.58 -17.51
CA THR A 67 15.62 -18.94 -17.91
C THR A 67 16.74 -18.95 -18.96
N ARG A 68 16.98 -17.82 -19.64
CA ARG A 68 18.03 -17.67 -20.65
C ARG A 68 19.30 -16.99 -20.12
N PHE A 69 19.31 -16.48 -18.89
CA PHE A 69 20.42 -15.71 -18.31
C PHE A 69 20.98 -16.36 -17.04
N LYS A 70 22.25 -16.09 -16.71
CA LYS A 70 22.86 -16.54 -15.44
C LYS A 70 22.12 -15.90 -14.26
N PRO A 71 21.91 -16.62 -13.14
CA PRO A 71 21.22 -16.08 -11.97
C PRO A 71 21.97 -14.85 -11.43
N PHE A 72 21.25 -13.75 -11.28
CA PHE A 72 21.79 -12.55 -10.68
C PHE A 72 22.01 -12.76 -9.18
N GLN A 73 23.18 -12.38 -8.66
CA GLN A 73 23.41 -12.33 -7.22
C GLN A 73 22.74 -11.08 -6.65
N LEU A 74 21.47 -11.21 -6.22
CA LEU A 74 20.67 -10.13 -5.63
C LEU A 74 20.86 -9.97 -4.11
N THR A 75 21.88 -10.59 -3.52
CA THR A 75 22.12 -10.60 -2.06
C THR A 75 22.13 -9.20 -1.46
N THR A 76 22.77 -8.23 -2.11
CA THR A 76 22.80 -6.84 -1.64
C THR A 76 21.42 -6.18 -1.70
N ALA A 77 20.69 -6.32 -2.81
CA ALA A 77 19.38 -5.71 -2.99
C ALA A 77 18.33 -6.33 -2.05
N LEU A 78 18.39 -7.66 -1.84
CA LEU A 78 17.49 -8.38 -0.96
C LEU A 78 17.74 -8.01 0.51
N ASN A 79 19.00 -7.86 0.91
CA ASN A 79 19.34 -7.46 2.27
C ASN A 79 18.96 -5.99 2.55
N LEU A 80 19.13 -5.10 1.57
CA LEU A 80 18.63 -3.73 1.65
C LEU A 80 17.11 -3.69 1.83
N TRP A 81 16.38 -4.47 1.04
CA TRP A 81 14.92 -4.55 1.11
C TRP A 81 14.43 -5.11 2.45
N ASN A 82 15.05 -6.19 2.94
CA ASN A 82 14.72 -6.76 4.26
C ASN A 82 15.02 -5.80 5.41
N THR A 83 16.11 -5.04 5.32
CA THR A 83 16.45 -4.01 6.32
C THR A 83 15.40 -2.90 6.32
N TRP A 84 14.98 -2.43 5.14
CA TRP A 84 13.93 -1.43 5.01
C TRP A 84 12.59 -1.91 5.61
N LEU A 85 12.20 -3.15 5.32
CA LEU A 85 10.99 -3.76 5.91
C LEU A 85 11.08 -3.85 7.44
N ALA A 86 12.26 -4.18 7.99
CA ALA A 86 12.47 -4.23 9.43
C ALA A 86 12.34 -2.84 10.07
N VAL A 87 12.94 -1.81 9.47
CA VAL A 87 12.82 -0.42 9.94
C VAL A 87 11.35 0.03 9.91
N PHE A 88 10.63 -0.24 8.83
CA PHE A 88 9.21 0.10 8.72
C PHE A 88 8.36 -0.61 9.77
N SER A 89 8.62 -1.89 10.02
CA SER A 89 7.92 -2.67 11.05
C SER A 89 8.16 -2.13 12.46
N ILE A 90 9.41 -1.78 12.80
CA ILE A 90 9.75 -1.20 14.10
C ILE A 90 9.06 0.17 14.29
N LEU A 91 9.11 1.03 13.28
CA LEU A 91 8.45 2.34 13.34
C LEU A 91 6.93 2.21 13.48
N GLY A 92 6.29 1.36 12.67
CA GLY A 92 4.86 1.10 12.75
C GLY A 92 4.44 0.55 14.11
N SER A 93 5.23 -0.37 14.66
CA SER A 93 5.03 -0.90 16.01
C SER A 93 5.19 0.19 17.07
N PHE A 94 6.20 1.06 16.96
CA PHE A 94 6.43 2.16 17.91
C PHE A 94 5.27 3.16 17.93
N PHE A 95 4.82 3.64 16.77
CA PHE A 95 3.68 4.56 16.68
C PHE A 95 2.39 3.92 17.22
N THR A 96 2.11 2.68 16.83
CA THR A 96 0.93 1.94 17.31
C THR A 96 1.00 1.72 18.82
N THR A 97 2.18 1.42 19.36
CA THR A 97 2.39 1.20 20.79
C THR A 97 2.16 2.48 21.59
N VAL A 98 2.63 3.63 21.12
CA VAL A 98 2.40 4.93 21.79
C VAL A 98 0.91 5.30 21.78
N ALA A 99 0.23 5.07 20.66
CA ALA A 99 -1.22 5.28 20.56
C ALA A 99 -1.98 4.38 21.55
N LEU A 100 -1.63 3.09 21.60
CA LEU A 100 -2.21 2.13 22.55
C LEU A 100 -1.92 2.51 24.00
N PHE A 101 -0.72 2.96 24.33
CA PHE A 101 -0.35 3.33 25.71
C PHE A 101 -1.12 4.58 26.19
N THR A 102 -1.37 5.52 25.28
CA THR A 102 -2.18 6.71 25.55
C THR A 102 -3.64 6.33 25.81
N GLU A 103 -4.18 5.39 25.04
CA GLU A 103 -5.55 4.90 25.20
C GLU A 103 -5.73 4.10 26.50
N ILE A 104 -4.79 3.20 26.82
CA ILE A 104 -4.79 2.42 28.07
C ILE A 104 -4.72 3.34 29.29
N LYS A 105 -3.94 4.42 29.22
CA LYS A 105 -3.78 5.38 30.32
C LYS A 105 -5.04 6.23 30.56
N ASN A 106 -5.79 6.56 29.51
CA ASN A 106 -6.96 7.43 29.61
C ASN A 106 -8.28 6.67 29.83
N HIS A 107 -8.42 5.45 29.29
CA HIS A 107 -9.69 4.69 29.29
C HIS A 107 -9.63 3.34 30.02
N GLY A 108 -8.45 2.89 30.50
CA GLY A 108 -8.27 1.63 31.21
C GLY A 108 -8.36 0.37 30.32
N LEU A 109 -7.94 -0.78 30.85
CA LEU A 109 -7.86 -2.08 30.15
C LEU A 109 -9.21 -2.64 29.62
N VAL A 110 -10.35 -2.04 29.99
CA VAL A 110 -11.69 -2.46 29.57
C VAL A 110 -12.02 -2.15 28.11
N GLY A 111 -11.35 -1.15 27.49
CA GLY A 111 -11.50 -0.89 26.04
C GLY A 111 -10.80 -1.94 25.16
N TRP A 112 -9.78 -2.62 25.69
CA TRP A 112 -8.95 -3.54 24.92
C TRP A 112 -9.60 -4.90 24.67
N CYS A 113 -10.48 -5.34 25.58
CA CYS A 113 -11.21 -6.60 25.44
C CYS A 113 -12.32 -6.54 24.37
N LEU A 114 -12.88 -5.36 24.09
CA LEU A 114 -13.89 -5.19 23.02
C LEU A 114 -13.29 -5.10 21.61
N LEU A 115 -11.98 -4.85 21.49
CA LEU A 115 -11.28 -4.68 20.20
C LEU A 115 -10.75 -5.99 19.60
N LEU A 116 -10.74 -7.10 20.34
CA LEU A 116 -10.23 -8.39 19.83
C LEU A 116 -11.21 -9.10 18.86
N HIS A 117 -12.41 -8.54 18.63
CA HIS A 117 -13.42 -9.13 17.75
C HIS A 117 -13.82 -8.25 16.55
N THR A 118 -13.00 -7.27 16.17
CA THR A 118 -13.18 -6.50 14.94
C THR A 118 -11.85 -6.39 14.17
N PRO A 119 -11.75 -6.91 12.93
CA PRO A 119 -10.48 -7.10 12.25
C PRO A 119 -9.83 -5.82 11.70
N PHE A 120 -10.45 -4.65 11.82
CA PHE A 120 -9.93 -3.42 11.23
C PHE A 120 -10.36 -2.22 12.06
N CYS A 121 -9.41 -1.62 12.80
CA CYS A 121 -9.51 -0.21 13.18
C CYS A 121 -8.18 0.48 12.83
N PHE A 122 -7.93 0.56 11.53
CA PHE A 122 -7.10 1.61 10.94
C PHE A 122 -8.09 2.49 10.16
N CYS A 123 -8.58 3.55 10.82
CA CYS A 123 -9.26 4.67 10.19
C CYS A 123 -8.77 5.89 10.96
N ALA A 124 -7.83 6.62 10.36
CA ALA A 124 -8.05 7.95 9.80
C ALA A 124 -7.95 9.02 10.89
#